data_AF-X1RNJ2-F1
#
_entry.id   AF-X1RNJ2-F1
#
_cell.length_a   1.000
_cell.length_b   1.000
_cell.length_c   1.000
_cell.angle_alpha   90.00
_cell.angle_beta   90.00
_cell.angle_gamma   90.00
#
_symmetry.space_group_name_H-M   'P 1'
#
loop_
_entity.id
_entity.type
_entity.pdbx_description
1 polymer ?
#
loop_
_entity_poly.entity_id
_entity_poly.type
_entity_poly.pdbx_seq_one_letter_code
_entity_poly.pdbx_strand_id
1 'polypeptide(L)'
;MPKFEINQRISIKGKPGVNGRINFIPPELRGKQFYEIKLDDGTIQSFHEHQLIEEIIATDPWQMFGSNQFESYRNFGLATTLFKVENTANNTISTLKASRTLFKAYLVVKNKKKLIVFAFFKKTLKYLKIRLEDNGVKCEIIHGDIKDRTERIENFRTTPQISILLSSEVGSEGLDLQFCDALVNYDLPWNPMVVEQRIGRIDRMGQESKVINVYSFALKGTIEEKIYN
;
A
#
# COMPACT_ATOMS: atom_id res chain seq x y z
N MET A 1 -10.92 -19.17 -19.20
CA MET A 1 -9.92 -18.27 -19.83
C MET A 1 -8.57 -18.58 -19.20
N PRO A 2 -7.50 -18.69 -19.99
CA PRO A 2 -6.17 -19.00 -19.45
C PRO A 2 -5.73 -17.91 -18.46
N LYS A 3 -5.13 -18.33 -17.34
CA LYS A 3 -4.69 -17.45 -16.26
C LYS A 3 -3.50 -16.54 -16.62
N PHE A 4 -2.69 -16.97 -17.57
CA PHE A 4 -1.47 -16.28 -18.00
C PHE A 4 -1.45 -16.08 -19.52
N GLU A 5 -0.67 -15.11 -19.99
CA GLU A 5 -0.60 -14.68 -21.39
C GLU A 5 0.70 -15.10 -22.09
N ILE A 6 0.69 -15.22 -23.42
CA ILE A 6 1.89 -15.48 -24.21
C ILE A 6 2.92 -14.36 -23.98
N ASN A 7 4.20 -14.72 -23.91
CA ASN A 7 5.35 -13.88 -23.56
C ASN A 7 5.42 -13.37 -22.11
N GLN A 8 4.44 -13.70 -21.25
CA GLN A 8 4.49 -13.36 -19.82
C GLN A 8 5.64 -14.10 -19.12
N ARG A 9 6.37 -13.37 -18.25
CA ARG A 9 7.45 -13.89 -17.40
C ARG A 9 6.88 -14.71 -16.24
N ILE A 10 7.43 -15.89 -15.99
CA ILE A 10 6.99 -16.81 -14.96
C ILE A 10 8.16 -17.45 -14.22
N SER A 11 7.90 -17.89 -12.99
CA SER A 11 8.79 -18.70 -12.17
C SER A 11 8.15 -20.06 -11.87
N ILE A 12 8.97 -21.11 -11.76
CA ILE A 12 8.50 -22.47 -11.48
C ILE A 12 8.41 -22.72 -9.97
N LYS A 13 7.21 -23.03 -9.48
CA LYS A 13 6.94 -23.34 -8.07
C LYS A 13 7.78 -24.54 -7.61
N GLY A 14 8.53 -24.35 -6.52
CA GLY A 14 9.40 -25.39 -5.96
C GLY A 14 10.77 -25.52 -6.63
N LYS A 15 11.08 -24.70 -7.64
CA LYS A 15 12.41 -24.62 -8.27
C LYS A 15 12.92 -23.17 -8.25
N PRO A 16 13.54 -22.73 -7.15
CA PRO A 16 14.07 -21.36 -7.03
C PRO A 16 15.07 -21.04 -8.15
N GLY A 17 14.95 -19.87 -8.77
CA GLY A 17 15.84 -19.42 -9.85
C GLY A 17 15.55 -20.01 -11.23
N VAL A 18 14.55 -20.90 -11.36
CA VAL A 18 14.11 -21.41 -12.67
C VAL A 18 12.97 -20.54 -13.17
N ASN A 19 13.29 -19.68 -14.12
CA ASN A 19 12.38 -18.70 -14.72
C ASN A 19 12.29 -18.89 -16.23
N GLY A 20 11.26 -18.29 -16.83
CA GLY A 20 11.07 -18.32 -18.28
C GLY A 20 9.92 -17.45 -18.75
N ARG A 21 9.55 -17.61 -20.02
CA ARG A 21 8.38 -16.95 -20.63
C ARG A 21 7.43 -17.96 -21.22
N ILE A 22 6.13 -17.68 -21.13
CA ILE A 22 5.12 -18.49 -21.82
C ILE A 22 5.36 -18.38 -23.33
N ASN A 23 5.68 -19.50 -23.93
CA ASN A 23 5.89 -19.65 -25.36
C ASN A 23 4.57 -19.96 -26.08
N PHE A 24 3.77 -20.85 -25.50
CA PHE A 24 2.53 -21.33 -26.10
C PHE A 24 1.52 -21.76 -25.04
N ILE A 25 0.23 -21.57 -25.33
CA ILE A 25 -0.89 -21.94 -24.46
C ILE A 25 -1.75 -22.97 -25.21
N PRO A 26 -1.58 -24.27 -24.93
CA PRO A 26 -2.46 -25.30 -25.47
C PRO A 26 -3.92 -25.09 -25.04
N PRO A 27 -4.90 -25.60 -25.81
CA PRO A 27 -6.29 -25.62 -25.38
C PRO A 27 -6.46 -26.43 -24.09
N GLU A 28 -7.40 -26.01 -23.27
CA GLU A 28 -7.69 -26.66 -22.00
C GLU A 28 -8.17 -28.11 -22.21
N LEU A 29 -7.61 -29.05 -21.45
CA LEU A 29 -7.95 -30.47 -21.57
C LEU A 29 -8.48 -30.98 -20.23
N ARG A 30 -9.74 -31.42 -20.20
CA ARG A 30 -10.39 -32.02 -19.02
C ARG A 30 -10.28 -31.15 -17.75
N GLY A 31 -10.51 -29.84 -17.88
CA GLY A 31 -10.44 -28.92 -16.75
C GLY A 31 -9.02 -28.55 -16.31
N LYS A 32 -8.00 -28.93 -17.09
CA LYS A 32 -6.59 -28.68 -16.78
C LYS A 32 -5.96 -27.80 -17.86
N GLN A 33 -5.40 -26.69 -17.42
CA GLN A 33 -4.65 -25.76 -18.26
C GLN A 33 -3.14 -26.02 -18.12
N PHE A 34 -2.49 -26.20 -19.28
CA PHE A 34 -1.04 -26.33 -19.40
C PHE A 34 -0.46 -25.12 -20.12
N TYR A 35 0.84 -24.91 -19.94
CA TYR A 35 1.60 -23.85 -20.57
C TYR A 35 2.94 -24.42 -21.03
N GLU A 36 3.34 -24.11 -22.26
CA GLU A 36 4.71 -24.33 -22.72
C GLU A 36 5.54 -23.09 -22.42
N ILE A 37 6.69 -23.30 -21.79
CA ILE A 37 7.50 -22.23 -21.24
C ILE A 37 8.89 -22.37 -21.81
N LYS A 38 9.36 -21.30 -22.45
CA LYS A 38 10.76 -21.14 -22.81
C LYS A 38 11.50 -20.65 -21.57
N LEU A 39 12.23 -21.55 -20.93
CA LEU A 39 13.06 -21.26 -19.76
C LEU A 39 14.24 -20.37 -20.17
N ASP A 40 14.82 -19.66 -19.20
CA ASP A 40 15.93 -18.73 -19.41
C ASP A 40 17.22 -19.45 -19.89
N ASP A 41 17.34 -20.76 -19.65
CA ASP A 41 18.41 -21.61 -20.21
C ASP A 41 18.20 -21.98 -21.69
N GLY A 42 17.09 -21.53 -22.29
CA GLY A 42 16.72 -21.77 -23.68
C GLY A 42 15.89 -23.03 -23.91
N THR A 43 15.69 -23.87 -22.90
CA THR A 43 14.87 -25.09 -23.03
C THR A 43 13.38 -24.77 -23.02
N ILE A 44 12.58 -25.59 -23.71
CA ILE A 44 11.12 -25.48 -23.69
C ILE A 44 10.56 -26.65 -22.89
N GLN A 45 9.76 -26.36 -21.86
CA GLN A 45 9.14 -27.37 -21.01
C GLN A 45 7.66 -27.04 -20.78
N SER A 46 6.84 -28.09 -20.63
CA SER A 46 5.42 -27.96 -20.35
C SER A 46 5.14 -28.08 -18.85
N PHE A 47 4.34 -27.17 -18.31
CA PHE A 47 3.97 -27.13 -16.90
C PHE A 47 2.47 -26.96 -16.72
N HIS A 48 1.96 -27.54 -15.64
CA HIS A 48 0.56 -27.34 -15.23
C HIS A 48 0.39 -25.96 -14.57
N GLU A 49 -0.77 -25.32 -14.75
CA GLU A 49 -1.04 -23.95 -14.25
C GLU A 49 -0.66 -23.74 -12.76
N HIS A 50 -0.96 -24.71 -11.89
CA HIS A 50 -0.65 -24.64 -10.45
C HIS A 50 0.86 -24.66 -10.11
N GLN A 51 1.71 -25.03 -11.07
CA GLN A 51 3.17 -25.04 -10.92
C GLN A 51 3.77 -23.68 -11.30
N LEU A 52 2.96 -22.77 -11.82
CA LEU A 52 3.43 -21.49 -12.32
C LEU A 52 3.06 -20.38 -11.36
N ILE A 53 4.04 -19.51 -11.16
CA ILE A 53 3.91 -18.28 -10.43
C ILE A 53 4.30 -17.19 -11.41
N GLU A 54 3.49 -16.14 -11.52
CA GLU A 54 3.92 -14.95 -12.24
C GLU A 54 5.24 -14.46 -11.65
N GLU A 55 6.26 -14.32 -12.49
CA GLU A 55 7.52 -13.76 -12.04
C GLU A 55 7.31 -12.27 -11.86
N ILE A 56 7.11 -11.88 -10.60
CA ILE A 56 7.21 -10.49 -10.20
C ILE A 56 8.69 -10.16 -10.29
N ILE A 57 9.11 -9.62 -11.44
CA ILE A 57 10.41 -8.97 -11.55
C ILE A 57 10.45 -7.99 -10.38
N ALA A 58 11.52 -8.03 -9.58
CA ALA A 58 11.78 -7.06 -8.53
C ALA A 58 12.13 -5.69 -9.13
N THR A 59 11.34 -5.23 -10.08
CA THR A 59 11.11 -3.83 -10.31
C THR A 59 10.69 -3.22 -9.00
N ASP A 60 11.22 -2.04 -8.74
CA ASP A 60 10.83 -1.23 -7.61
C ASP A 60 9.30 -1.28 -7.46
N PRO A 61 8.74 -1.73 -6.32
CA PRO A 61 7.30 -1.69 -6.04
C PRO A 61 6.69 -0.31 -6.35
N TRP A 62 7.52 0.73 -6.44
CA TRP A 62 7.10 2.08 -6.79
C TRP A 62 7.08 2.38 -8.29
N GLN A 63 7.97 1.78 -9.09
CA GLN A 63 7.77 1.74 -10.55
C GLN A 63 6.49 0.97 -10.89
N MET A 64 6.23 -0.12 -10.18
CA MET A 64 4.99 -0.90 -10.33
C MET A 64 3.75 -0.14 -9.83
N PHE A 65 3.89 0.71 -8.81
CA PHE A 65 2.84 1.65 -8.37
C PHE A 65 2.50 2.63 -9.49
N GLY A 66 3.52 3.22 -10.12
CA GLY A 66 3.35 4.19 -11.21
C GLY A 66 2.71 3.58 -12.45
N SER A 67 2.94 2.30 -12.72
CA SER A 67 2.33 1.54 -13.83
C SER A 67 1.01 0.86 -13.47
N ASN A 68 0.46 1.13 -12.28
CA ASN A 68 -0.85 0.65 -11.81
C ASN A 68 -0.98 -0.89 -11.68
N GLN A 69 0.13 -1.58 -11.38
CA GLN A 69 0.23 -3.04 -11.45
C GLN A 69 -0.18 -3.80 -10.17
N PHE A 70 -0.66 -3.13 -9.13
CA PHE A 70 -1.11 -3.80 -7.91
C PHE A 70 -2.63 -3.86 -7.80
N GLU A 71 -3.17 -5.05 -8.02
CA GLU A 71 -4.59 -5.34 -7.78
C GLU A 71 -4.89 -5.62 -6.31
N SER A 72 -3.89 -6.05 -5.52
CA SER A 72 -4.08 -6.43 -4.12
C SER A 72 -2.89 -6.10 -3.22
N TYR A 73 -3.16 -5.93 -1.91
CA TYR A 73 -2.12 -5.74 -0.89
C TYR A 73 -1.17 -6.93 -0.82
N ARG A 74 -1.66 -8.15 -1.07
CA ARG A 74 -0.83 -9.35 -1.06
C ARG A 74 0.24 -9.27 -2.15
N ASN A 75 -0.12 -8.82 -3.35
CA ASN A 75 0.81 -8.65 -4.46
C ASN A 75 1.82 -7.54 -4.17
N PHE A 76 1.34 -6.39 -3.66
CA PHE A 76 2.22 -5.30 -3.23
C PHE A 76 3.16 -5.71 -2.09
N GLY A 77 2.65 -6.43 -1.11
CA GLY A 77 3.42 -6.92 0.04
C GLY A 77 4.48 -7.94 -0.37
N LEU A 78 4.17 -8.85 -1.29
CA LEU A 78 5.13 -9.79 -1.86
C LEU A 78 6.21 -9.05 -2.65
N ALA A 79 5.83 -8.19 -3.58
CA ALA A 79 6.78 -7.39 -4.37
C ALA A 79 7.68 -6.53 -3.48
N THR A 80 7.10 -5.86 -2.48
CA THR A 80 7.84 -5.03 -1.52
C THR A 80 8.77 -5.86 -0.65
N THR A 81 8.35 -7.04 -0.23
CA THR A 81 9.18 -7.92 0.59
C THR A 81 10.33 -8.48 -0.23
N LEU A 82 10.07 -8.96 -1.45
CA LEU A 82 11.10 -9.45 -2.38
C LEU A 82 12.11 -8.34 -2.71
N PHE A 83 11.63 -7.16 -3.10
CA PHE A 83 12.47 -6.00 -3.37
C PHE A 83 13.33 -5.62 -2.15
N LYS A 84 12.76 -5.60 -0.94
CA LYS A 84 13.54 -5.30 0.28
C LYS A 84 14.55 -6.39 0.62
N VAL A 85 14.21 -7.67 0.44
CA VAL A 85 15.14 -8.80 0.67
C VAL A 85 16.31 -8.72 -0.30
N GLU A 86 16.06 -8.36 -1.55
CA GLU A 86 17.10 -8.19 -2.55
C GLU A 86 17.93 -6.92 -2.34
N ASN A 87 17.36 -5.86 -1.75
CA ASN A 87 18.00 -4.54 -1.68
C ASN A 87 18.41 -4.06 -0.26
N THR A 88 18.10 -4.76 0.84
CA THR A 88 18.52 -4.31 2.20
C THR A 88 18.52 -5.42 3.28
N ALA A 89 19.51 -5.38 4.18
CA ALA A 89 19.71 -6.33 5.30
C ALA A 89 18.84 -6.12 6.56
N ASN A 90 18.05 -5.03 6.67
CA ASN A 90 17.38 -4.65 7.92
C ASN A 90 15.89 -4.34 7.73
N ASN A 91 15.03 -5.34 7.93
CA ASN A 91 13.58 -5.15 8.01
C ASN A 91 13.14 -4.97 9.47
N THR A 92 12.47 -3.86 9.79
CA THR A 92 11.88 -3.58 11.10
C THR A 92 10.34 -3.52 10.99
N ILE A 93 9.63 -3.67 12.10
CA ILE A 93 8.16 -3.60 12.15
C ILE A 93 7.63 -2.29 11.55
N SER A 94 8.37 -1.19 11.72
CA SER A 94 8.08 0.13 11.14
C SER A 94 8.06 0.13 9.61
N THR A 95 8.91 -0.66 8.94
CA THR A 95 8.88 -0.73 7.46
C THR A 95 7.66 -1.48 6.94
N LEU A 96 7.06 -2.40 7.71
CA LEU A 96 5.83 -3.10 7.30
C LEU A 96 4.61 -2.19 7.44
N LYS A 97 4.46 -1.49 8.58
CA LYS A 97 3.38 -0.51 8.77
C LYS A 97 3.48 0.64 7.75
N ALA A 98 4.70 1.13 7.49
CA ALA A 98 4.92 2.14 6.45
C ALA A 98 4.49 1.61 5.08
N SER A 99 4.89 0.40 4.69
CA SER A 99 4.44 -0.23 3.43
C SER A 99 2.92 -0.37 3.33
N ARG A 100 2.21 -0.69 4.42
CA ARG A 100 0.73 -0.72 4.42
C ARG A 100 0.13 0.67 4.21
N THR A 101 0.69 1.68 4.85
CA THR A 101 0.27 3.09 4.70
C THR A 101 0.44 3.53 3.25
N LEU A 102 1.61 3.21 2.70
CA LEU A 102 2.05 3.40 1.32
C LEU A 102 1.12 2.72 0.29
N PHE A 103 0.65 1.50 0.58
CA PHE A 103 -0.36 0.84 -0.27
C PHE A 103 -1.76 1.46 -0.13
N LYS A 104 -2.17 1.92 1.06
CA LYS A 104 -3.46 2.61 1.20
C LYS A 104 -3.46 3.96 0.50
N ALA A 105 -2.35 4.68 0.60
CA ALA A 105 -2.04 5.85 -0.22
C ALA A 105 -2.21 5.56 -1.72
N TYR A 106 -1.62 4.47 -2.23
CA TYR A 106 -1.79 4.04 -3.64
C TYR A 106 -3.26 3.93 -4.04
N LEU A 107 -4.04 3.15 -3.28
CA LEU A 107 -5.46 2.93 -3.57
C LEU A 107 -6.25 4.25 -3.56
N VAL A 108 -5.85 5.19 -2.71
CA VAL A 108 -6.47 6.51 -2.61
C VAL A 108 -6.05 7.41 -3.79
N VAL A 109 -4.76 7.46 -4.13
CA VAL A 109 -4.22 8.21 -5.28
C VAL A 109 -4.88 7.75 -6.58
N LYS A 110 -4.99 6.43 -6.79
CA LYS A 110 -5.69 5.86 -7.95
C LYS A 110 -7.12 6.36 -8.08
N ASN A 111 -7.78 6.63 -6.95
CA ASN A 111 -9.16 7.08 -6.88
C ASN A 111 -9.31 8.60 -6.68
N LYS A 112 -8.22 9.39 -6.78
CA LYS A 112 -8.19 10.85 -6.53
C LYS A 112 -8.80 11.28 -5.18
N LYS A 113 -8.71 10.41 -4.18
CA LYS A 113 -9.27 10.64 -2.84
C LYS A 113 -8.26 11.34 -1.91
N LYS A 114 -8.73 11.89 -0.79
CA LYS A 114 -7.90 12.55 0.24
C LYS A 114 -7.79 11.63 1.46
N LEU A 115 -6.57 11.30 1.86
CA LEU A 115 -6.27 10.42 2.99
C LEU A 115 -5.61 11.19 4.13
N ILE A 116 -6.06 10.98 5.36
CA ILE A 116 -5.34 11.41 6.56
C ILE A 116 -4.74 10.21 7.29
N VAL A 117 -3.49 10.34 7.73
CA VAL A 117 -2.77 9.32 8.50
C VAL A 117 -2.40 9.91 9.86
N PHE A 118 -2.88 9.28 10.92
CA PHE A 118 -2.57 9.65 12.30
C PHE A 118 -1.45 8.80 12.88
N ALA A 119 -0.41 9.42 13.42
CA ALA A 119 0.63 8.76 14.20
C ALA A 119 0.99 9.57 15.46
N PHE A 120 1.39 8.90 16.54
CA PHE A 120 1.69 9.60 17.80
C PHE A 120 2.96 10.43 17.71
N PHE A 121 4.02 9.86 17.14
CA PHE A 121 5.35 10.45 17.20
C PHE A 121 5.66 11.27 15.94
N LYS A 122 6.14 12.50 16.15
CA LYS A 122 6.65 13.39 15.08
C LYS A 122 7.73 12.71 14.22
N LYS A 123 8.59 11.89 14.84
CA LYS A 123 9.62 11.10 14.14
C LYS A 123 9.00 10.12 13.14
N THR A 124 7.90 9.46 13.51
CA THR A 124 7.15 8.56 12.62
C THR A 124 6.55 9.34 11.45
N LEU A 125 5.95 10.51 11.69
CA LEU A 125 5.41 11.34 10.62
C LEU A 125 6.49 11.80 9.64
N LYS A 126 7.66 12.25 10.14
CA LYS A 126 8.81 12.62 9.30
C LYS A 126 9.33 11.43 8.50
N TYR A 127 9.45 10.27 9.14
CA TYR A 127 9.84 9.04 8.46
C TYR A 127 8.86 8.66 7.36
N LEU A 128 7.54 8.71 7.64
CA LEU A 128 6.52 8.43 6.64
C LEU A 128 6.54 9.44 5.50
N LYS A 129 6.77 10.74 5.79
CA LYS A 129 6.89 11.78 4.76
C LYS A 129 8.02 11.48 3.80
N ILE A 130 9.24 11.27 4.32
CA ILE A 130 10.41 10.91 3.51
C ILE A 130 10.09 9.67 2.68
N ARG A 131 9.55 8.62 3.31
CA ARG A 131 9.19 7.39 2.62
C ARG A 131 8.06 7.56 1.60
N LEU A 132 7.15 8.51 1.74
CA LEU A 132 6.12 8.77 0.75
C LEU A 132 6.68 9.57 -0.43
N GLU A 133 7.48 10.58 -0.14
CA GLU A 133 8.07 11.47 -1.14
C GLU A 133 9.16 10.79 -1.98
N ASP A 134 10.02 9.98 -1.35
CA ASP A 134 10.99 9.11 -2.05
C ASP A 134 10.30 8.20 -3.08
N ASN A 135 9.02 7.90 -2.86
CA ASN A 135 8.21 7.02 -3.68
C ASN A 135 7.18 7.78 -4.55
N GLY A 136 7.39 9.07 -4.77
CA GLY A 136 6.60 9.90 -5.69
C GLY A 136 5.22 10.31 -5.17
N VAL A 137 4.91 10.03 -3.90
CA VAL A 137 3.63 10.37 -3.29
C VAL A 137 3.75 11.70 -2.53
N LYS A 138 3.13 12.75 -3.07
CA LYS A 138 3.12 14.06 -2.43
C LYS A 138 2.20 14.08 -1.22
N CYS A 139 2.72 14.57 -0.09
CA CYS A 139 2.00 14.63 1.17
C CYS A 139 2.33 15.89 1.98
N GLU A 140 1.38 16.32 2.79
CA GLU A 140 1.56 17.36 3.80
C GLU A 140 1.73 16.77 5.19
N ILE A 141 2.36 17.52 6.09
CA ILE A 141 2.57 17.12 7.48
C ILE A 141 2.10 18.22 8.43
N ILE A 142 1.33 17.85 9.44
CA ILE A 142 0.87 18.74 10.51
C ILE A 142 1.16 18.12 11.89
N HIS A 143 1.85 18.88 12.74
CA HIS A 143 2.10 18.52 14.13
C HIS A 143 2.30 19.78 14.97
N GLY A 144 2.39 19.64 16.30
CA GLY A 144 2.44 20.79 17.22
C GLY A 144 3.52 21.85 16.94
N ASP A 145 4.63 21.51 16.27
CA ASP A 145 5.68 22.49 15.91
C ASP A 145 5.42 23.23 14.59
N ILE A 146 4.38 22.86 13.83
CA ILE A 146 4.00 23.53 12.58
C ILE A 146 3.14 24.74 12.95
N LYS A 147 3.54 25.94 12.51
CA LYS A 147 2.83 27.19 12.79
C LYS A 147 1.73 27.46 11.76
N ASP A 148 1.99 27.10 10.51
CA ASP A 148 1.20 27.26 9.28
C ASP A 148 0.21 26.11 9.04
N ARG A 149 -0.43 25.58 10.10
CA ARG A 149 -1.29 24.38 10.00
C ARG A 149 -2.47 24.57 9.04
N THR A 150 -3.14 25.71 9.12
CA THR A 150 -4.30 26.03 8.29
C THR A 150 -3.92 26.13 6.80
N GLU A 151 -2.79 26.76 6.50
CA GLU A 151 -2.28 26.89 5.12
C GLU A 151 -1.95 25.53 4.52
N ARG A 152 -1.29 24.64 5.28
CA ARG A 152 -1.01 23.28 4.83
C ARG A 152 -2.25 22.44 4.59
N ILE A 153 -3.29 22.63 5.40
CA ILE A 153 -4.56 21.95 5.22
C ILE A 153 -5.27 22.47 3.98
N GLU A 154 -5.24 23.77 3.75
CA GLU A 154 -5.81 24.36 2.54
C GLU A 154 -5.05 23.92 1.29
N ASN A 155 -3.72 23.87 1.35
CA ASN A 155 -2.90 23.31 0.29
C ASN A 155 -3.22 21.83 0.04
N PHE A 156 -3.36 21.04 1.10
CA PHE A 156 -3.78 19.64 1.01
C PHE A 156 -5.19 19.51 0.42
N ARG A 157 -6.13 20.39 0.76
CA ARG A 157 -7.50 20.39 0.24
C ARG A 157 -7.53 20.72 -1.25
N THR A 158 -6.88 21.80 -1.64
CA THR A 158 -7.01 22.41 -2.97
C THR A 158 -6.06 21.81 -4.01
N THR A 159 -4.87 21.36 -3.61
CA THR A 159 -3.88 20.82 -4.56
C THR A 159 -4.20 19.36 -4.90
N PRO A 160 -4.58 19.03 -6.14
CA PRO A 160 -5.00 17.67 -6.49
C PRO A 160 -3.87 16.64 -6.37
N GLN A 161 -2.61 17.06 -6.54
CA GLN A 161 -1.45 16.18 -6.48
C GLN A 161 -1.09 15.77 -5.04
N ILE A 162 -1.51 16.53 -4.02
CA ILE A 162 -1.28 16.19 -2.62
C ILE A 162 -2.45 15.33 -2.15
N SER A 163 -2.20 14.04 -1.96
CA SER A 163 -3.25 13.07 -1.66
C SER A 163 -3.28 12.62 -0.20
N ILE A 164 -2.24 12.97 0.56
CA ILE A 164 -2.07 12.52 1.95
C ILE A 164 -1.73 13.68 2.87
N LEU A 165 -2.37 13.66 4.04
CA LEU A 165 -2.02 14.48 5.19
C LEU A 165 -1.53 13.58 6.33
N LEU A 166 -0.33 13.82 6.81
CA LEU A 166 0.27 13.15 7.96
C LEU A 166 0.05 14.01 9.21
N SER A 167 -0.69 13.52 10.19
CA SER A 167 -1.04 14.30 11.38
C SER A 167 -0.65 13.62 12.69
N SER A 168 -0.14 14.41 13.64
CA SER A 168 -0.17 14.04 15.06
C SER A 168 -1.47 14.50 15.70
N GLU A 169 -1.85 13.93 16.85
CA GLU A 169 -3.06 14.33 17.59
C GLU A 169 -3.16 15.85 17.81
N VAL A 170 -2.09 16.45 18.33
CA VAL A 170 -1.99 17.90 18.59
C VAL A 170 -2.00 18.71 17.29
N GLY A 171 -1.58 18.09 16.18
CA GLY A 171 -1.48 18.73 14.88
C GLY A 171 -2.83 19.01 14.24
N SER A 172 -3.80 18.12 14.47
CA SER A 172 -5.15 18.13 13.87
C SER A 172 -6.23 18.72 14.77
N GLU A 173 -5.91 19.07 16.00
CA GLU A 173 -6.89 19.57 16.94
C GLU A 173 -7.55 20.87 16.44
N GLY A 174 -8.88 20.89 16.46
CA GLY A 174 -9.67 22.06 16.03
C GLY A 174 -9.75 22.27 14.51
N LEU A 175 -9.26 21.33 13.71
CA LEU A 175 -9.26 21.45 12.25
C LEU A 175 -10.41 20.67 11.62
N ASP A 176 -10.99 21.24 10.55
CA ASP A 176 -12.05 20.62 9.78
C ASP A 176 -11.45 19.79 8.64
N LEU A 177 -11.75 18.49 8.64
CA LEU A 177 -11.17 17.49 7.74
C LEU A 177 -12.26 16.73 6.98
N GLN A 178 -13.48 17.28 6.93
CA GLN A 178 -14.64 16.69 6.26
C GLN A 178 -14.47 16.44 4.75
N PHE A 179 -13.42 16.97 4.12
CA PHE A 179 -13.10 16.70 2.72
C PHE A 179 -12.20 15.45 2.55
N CYS A 180 -11.82 14.78 3.64
CA CYS A 180 -11.08 13.53 3.58
C CYS A 180 -12.03 12.36 3.34
N ASP A 181 -11.65 11.44 2.44
CA ASP A 181 -12.41 10.23 2.13
C ASP A 181 -12.04 9.04 3.03
N ALA A 182 -10.85 9.10 3.62
CA ALA A 182 -10.29 7.99 4.34
C ALA A 182 -9.34 8.44 5.46
N LEU A 183 -9.33 7.64 6.51
CA LEU A 183 -8.52 7.80 7.70
C LEU A 183 -7.69 6.54 7.93
N VAL A 184 -6.42 6.71 8.30
CA VAL A 184 -5.54 5.64 8.75
C VAL A 184 -5.02 5.97 10.13
N ASN A 185 -5.33 5.15 11.12
CA ASN A 185 -4.65 5.12 12.41
C ASN A 185 -3.37 4.29 12.27
N TYR A 186 -2.23 4.96 12.13
CA TYR A 186 -0.93 4.31 12.04
C TYR A 186 -0.57 3.61 13.37
N ASP A 187 -0.86 4.32 14.46
CA ASP A 187 -0.82 3.82 15.83
C ASP A 187 -2.22 3.98 16.44
N LEU A 188 -2.72 2.90 17.05
CA LEU A 188 -4.03 2.87 17.72
C LEU A 188 -3.94 3.50 19.11
N PRO A 189 -4.79 4.48 19.45
CA PRO A 189 -4.84 5.01 20.80
C PRO A 189 -5.48 3.99 21.74
N TRP A 190 -4.94 3.92 22.95
CA TRP A 190 -5.45 3.07 24.02
C TRP A 190 -6.90 3.36 24.38
N ASN A 191 -7.33 4.61 24.18
CA ASN A 191 -8.71 5.04 24.42
C ASN A 191 -9.48 5.06 23.09
N PRO A 192 -10.47 4.18 22.88
CA PRO A 192 -11.31 4.16 21.67
C PRO A 192 -11.99 5.49 21.37
N MET A 193 -12.32 6.27 22.41
CA MET A 193 -12.93 7.59 22.25
C MET A 193 -12.04 8.54 21.42
N VAL A 194 -10.72 8.37 21.47
CA VAL A 194 -9.80 9.16 20.64
C VAL A 194 -9.98 8.81 19.16
N VAL A 195 -10.18 7.53 18.82
CA VAL A 195 -10.49 7.12 17.44
C VAL A 195 -11.82 7.73 16.99
N GLU A 196 -12.86 7.63 17.81
CA GLU A 196 -14.17 8.24 17.53
C GLU A 196 -14.05 9.75 17.30
N GLN A 197 -13.26 10.46 18.11
CA GLN A 197 -13.01 11.88 17.92
C GLN A 197 -12.31 12.18 16.60
N ARG A 198 -11.36 11.33 16.16
CA ARG A 198 -10.70 11.47 14.86
C ARG A 198 -11.69 11.25 13.72
N ILE A 199 -12.53 10.22 13.80
CA ILE A 199 -13.60 9.95 12.81
C ILE A 199 -14.56 11.14 12.76
N GLY A 200 -14.99 11.66 13.90
CA GLY A 200 -15.85 12.84 13.99
C GLY A 200 -15.22 14.16 13.49
N ARG A 201 -13.95 14.19 13.05
CA ARG A 201 -13.37 15.32 12.29
C ARG A 201 -13.64 15.23 10.79
N ILE A 202 -13.97 14.04 10.32
CA ILE A 202 -14.19 13.72 8.90
C ILE A 202 -15.67 13.46 8.65
N ASP A 203 -16.32 12.72 9.55
CA ASP A 203 -17.74 12.41 9.51
C ASP A 203 -18.54 13.58 10.11
N ARG A 204 -18.75 14.63 9.31
CA ARG A 204 -19.47 15.85 9.68
C ARG A 204 -20.39 16.32 8.56
N MET A 205 -21.31 17.22 8.90
CA MET A 205 -22.18 17.90 7.93
C MET A 205 -21.33 18.68 6.91
N GLY A 206 -21.35 18.23 5.66
CA GLY A 206 -20.48 18.75 4.58
C GLY A 206 -19.50 17.71 4.03
N GLN A 207 -19.47 16.51 4.60
CA GLN A 207 -18.79 15.36 3.99
C GLN A 207 -19.48 14.95 2.68
N GLU A 208 -18.72 14.92 1.60
CA GLU A 208 -19.21 14.57 0.25
C GLU A 208 -19.01 13.09 -0.10
N SER A 209 -18.08 12.41 0.58
CA SER A 209 -17.79 11.00 0.34
C SER A 209 -18.92 10.11 0.87
N LYS A 210 -19.55 9.33 -0.03
CA LYS A 210 -20.62 8.37 0.32
C LYS A 210 -20.22 7.35 1.40
N VAL A 211 -18.92 7.04 1.49
CA VAL A 211 -18.35 6.09 2.45
C VAL A 211 -17.01 6.62 2.92
N ILE A 212 -16.88 6.80 4.24
CA ILE A 212 -15.61 7.11 4.90
C ILE A 212 -14.93 5.78 5.23
N ASN A 213 -13.69 5.60 4.77
CA ASN A 213 -12.93 4.39 5.08
C ASN A 213 -11.99 4.63 6.26
N VAL A 214 -12.21 3.91 7.36
CA VAL A 214 -11.34 3.97 8.54
C VAL A 214 -10.48 2.72 8.60
N TYR A 215 -9.16 2.91 8.61
CA TYR A 215 -8.19 1.82 8.73
C TYR A 215 -7.40 1.97 10.02
N SER A 216 -7.19 0.87 10.71
CA SER A 216 -6.30 0.81 11.87
C SER A 216 -5.28 -0.28 11.68
N PHE A 217 -4.01 0.01 11.97
CA PHE A 217 -2.98 -1.02 12.01
C PHE A 217 -2.87 -1.57 13.44
N ALA A 218 -3.24 -2.83 13.59
CA ALA A 218 -2.96 -3.63 14.77
C ALA A 218 -2.05 -4.79 14.38
N LEU A 219 -0.96 -4.98 15.12
CA LEU A 219 -0.09 -6.13 14.94
C LEU A 219 -0.57 -7.30 15.80
N LYS A 220 -0.77 -8.45 15.15
CA LYS A 220 -1.12 -9.71 15.82
C LYS A 220 -0.03 -10.10 16.82
N GLY A 221 -0.43 -10.51 18.02
CA GLY A 221 0.44 -10.87 19.13
C GLY A 221 1.04 -9.70 19.90
N THR A 222 0.62 -8.45 19.62
CA THR A 222 1.11 -7.27 20.33
C THR A 222 0.02 -6.62 21.18
N ILE A 223 0.42 -5.64 21.99
CA ILE A 223 -0.50 -4.78 22.74
C ILE A 223 -1.58 -4.16 21.85
N GLU A 224 -1.27 -3.85 20.58
CA GLU A 224 -2.22 -3.23 19.65
C GLU A 224 -3.40 -4.14 19.32
N GLU A 225 -3.20 -5.47 19.30
CA GLU A 225 -4.29 -6.44 19.14
C GLU A 225 -5.22 -6.43 20.34
N LYS A 226 -4.69 -6.26 21.56
CA LYS A 226 -5.49 -6.14 22.78
C LYS A 226 -6.28 -4.83 22.86
N ILE A 227 -5.82 -3.78 22.19
CA ILE A 227 -6.53 -2.50 22.10
C ILE A 227 -7.64 -2.56 21.03
N TYR A 228 -7.43 -3.37 19.98
CA TYR A 228 -8.38 -3.50 18.87
C TYR A 228 -9.55 -4.46 19.19
N ASN A 229 -9.30 -5.53 19.95
CA ASN A 229 -10.31 -6.51 20.39
C ASN A 229 -11.06 -6.03 21.63
#